data_AF-A0A150PZ90-F1
#
_entry.id   AF-A0A150PZ90-F1
#
_cell.length_a   1.000
_cell.length_b   1.000
_cell.length_c   1.000
_cell.angle_alpha   90.00
_cell.angle_beta   90.00
_cell.angle_gamma   90.00
#
_symmetry.space_group_name_H-M   'P 1'
#
loop_
_entity.id
_entity.type
_entity.pdbx_description
1 polymer ?
#
loop_
_entity_poly.entity_id
_entity_poly.type
_entity_poly.pdbx_seq_one_letter_code
_entity_poly.pdbx_strand_id
1 'polypeptide(L)'
;MRRYVLLAAAVAPLLAVTAAVSVPGCGEEFENICVFLDDSSSCYHKFRVDTSDQCWPSNESSPSGTFASRETLDVCFLDGGGQIVFDPPLDITAFPPTSVAFKRLDAQATECGSVTLSGEFSYSVTVQVPCTAEDVDAGAKECADADTDSTSKIGRTIALATPEGRDTLDVSCADGTSHHFNRADIQECADRGQDKLQPRAVLEASPGNQPPPEADPAAPETVETYGGFIKLSIHYPQSGATVEVKENDKIVKQVSEGPAVIEYFNCRIPPPAPICANGQKDGLETDVDCGGTLCGRRCDDGQSCAVNGDCAGMPCALDSSGFLKCQAPDSSNAGATTGGGAGADGSGGAGGQ
;
A
#
# COMPACT_ATOMS: atom_id res chain seq x y z
N MET A 1 49.66 -5.83 -9.26
CA MET A 1 48.17 -5.95 -9.27
C MET A 1 47.59 -4.57 -8.94
N ARG A 2 47.31 -3.76 -9.96
CA ARG A 2 46.65 -2.46 -9.79
C ARG A 2 45.20 -2.63 -10.21
N ARG A 3 44.29 -2.60 -9.24
CA ARG A 3 42.84 -2.63 -9.46
C ARG A 3 42.41 -1.23 -9.89
N TYR A 4 41.93 -1.11 -11.12
CA TYR A 4 41.22 0.09 -11.58
C TYR A 4 39.78 -0.01 -11.06
N VAL A 5 39.37 0.97 -10.25
CA VAL A 5 37.99 1.18 -9.84
C VAL A 5 37.30 1.88 -11.01
N LEU A 6 36.37 1.20 -11.68
CA LEU A 6 35.44 1.82 -12.64
C LEU A 6 34.29 2.43 -11.83
N LEU A 7 34.27 3.76 -11.73
CA LEU A 7 33.05 4.48 -11.34
C LEU A 7 32.07 4.39 -12.52
N ALA A 8 30.96 3.68 -12.32
CA ALA A 8 29.79 3.77 -13.19
C ALA A 8 29.07 5.10 -12.87
N ALA A 9 29.16 6.07 -13.77
CA ALA A 9 28.33 7.27 -13.72
C ALA A 9 26.91 6.87 -14.17
N ALA A 10 25.96 6.90 -13.24
CA ALA A 10 24.54 6.82 -13.56
C ALA A 10 24.14 8.10 -14.30
N VAL A 11 23.92 8.01 -15.60
CA VAL A 11 23.33 9.09 -16.41
C VAL A 11 21.82 8.91 -16.31
N ALA A 12 21.19 9.68 -15.44
CA ALA A 12 19.74 9.86 -15.48
C ALA A 12 19.37 10.62 -16.77
N PRO A 13 18.40 10.16 -17.57
CA PRO A 13 17.89 10.96 -18.67
C PRO A 13 17.10 12.13 -18.08
N LEU A 14 17.69 13.32 -18.11
CA LEU A 14 16.97 14.58 -17.96
C LEU A 14 15.99 14.69 -19.14
N LEU A 15 14.73 14.36 -18.91
CA LEU A 15 13.63 14.81 -19.75
C LEU A 15 13.63 16.34 -19.69
N ALA A 16 14.19 16.95 -20.74
CA ALA A 16 14.04 18.37 -20.96
C ALA A 16 12.55 18.63 -21.24
N VAL A 17 11.83 19.08 -20.21
CA VAL A 17 10.54 19.74 -20.37
C VAL A 17 10.81 20.99 -21.19
N THR A 18 10.56 20.92 -22.49
CA THR A 18 10.42 22.11 -23.31
C THR A 18 9.20 22.86 -22.78
N ALA A 19 9.43 23.82 -21.88
CA ALA A 19 8.42 24.80 -21.52
C ALA A 19 8.04 25.54 -22.81
N ALA A 20 6.87 25.22 -23.35
CA ALA A 20 6.25 26.06 -24.36
C ALA A 20 6.05 27.43 -23.72
N VAL A 21 6.77 28.44 -24.23
CA VAL A 21 6.57 29.84 -23.85
C VAL A 21 5.18 30.22 -24.34
N SER A 22 4.20 30.22 -23.44
CA SER A 22 2.87 30.73 -23.75
C SER A 22 2.95 32.25 -23.89
N VAL A 23 2.49 32.73 -25.05
CA VAL A 23 2.31 34.15 -25.32
C VAL A 23 1.15 34.62 -24.42
N PRO A 24 1.34 35.60 -23.52
CA PRO A 24 0.25 36.11 -22.70
C PRO A 24 -0.69 36.92 -23.59
N GLY A 25 -1.83 36.32 -23.97
CA GLY A 25 -2.84 36.98 -24.81
C GLY A 25 -3.76 36.08 -25.63
N CYS A 26 -3.51 34.78 -25.76
CA CYS A 26 -4.50 33.84 -26.29
C CYS A 26 -5.29 33.27 -25.11
N GLY A 27 -6.62 33.45 -25.10
CA GLY A 27 -7.46 32.77 -24.12
C GLY A 27 -7.22 31.26 -24.24
N GLU A 28 -7.06 30.58 -23.11
CA GLU A 28 -7.10 29.11 -23.10
C GLU A 28 -8.47 28.71 -23.65
N GLU A 29 -8.49 28.04 -24.80
CA GLU A 29 -9.72 27.48 -25.36
C GLU A 29 -10.02 26.18 -24.59
N PHE A 30 -10.98 26.26 -23.67
CA PHE A 30 -11.48 25.08 -22.98
C PHE A 30 -12.46 24.33 -23.89
N GLU A 31 -12.27 23.02 -23.98
CA GLU A 31 -13.21 22.11 -24.60
C GLU A 31 -14.40 21.86 -23.68
N ASN A 32 -15.51 21.37 -24.25
CA ASN A 32 -16.68 20.99 -23.47
C ASN A 32 -16.50 19.57 -22.91
N ILE A 33 -16.26 19.47 -21.60
CA ILE A 33 -16.04 18.19 -20.91
C ILE A 33 -17.24 17.24 -21.03
N CYS A 34 -18.45 17.76 -21.13
CA CYS A 34 -19.66 16.94 -21.21
C CYS A 34 -19.75 16.21 -22.54
N VAL A 35 -19.41 16.87 -23.65
CA VAL A 35 -19.34 16.24 -24.98
C VAL A 35 -18.24 15.19 -25.00
N PHE A 36 -17.09 15.48 -24.41
CA PHE A 36 -15.98 14.52 -24.31
C PHE A 36 -16.37 13.27 -23.52
N LEU A 37 -17.08 13.43 -22.40
CA LEU A 37 -17.53 12.31 -21.56
C LEU A 37 -18.75 11.55 -22.13
N ASP A 38 -19.54 12.17 -23.00
CA ASP A 38 -20.67 11.52 -23.72
C ASP A 38 -20.19 10.77 -24.97
N ASP A 39 -19.07 11.20 -25.56
CA ASP A 39 -18.51 10.58 -26.75
C ASP A 39 -17.87 9.21 -26.44
N SER A 40 -18.62 8.13 -26.69
CA SER A 40 -18.15 6.75 -26.53
C SER A 40 -16.92 6.40 -27.39
N SER A 41 -16.61 7.20 -28.41
CA SER A 41 -15.43 7.03 -29.26
C SER A 41 -14.21 7.82 -28.79
N SER A 42 -14.36 8.63 -27.74
CA SER A 42 -13.26 9.36 -27.12
C SER A 42 -12.14 8.43 -26.66
N CYS A 43 -10.91 8.94 -26.70
CA CYS A 43 -9.74 8.21 -26.21
C CYS A 43 -9.89 7.79 -24.75
N TYR A 44 -10.63 8.56 -23.95
CA TYR A 44 -10.93 8.25 -22.55
C TYR A 44 -11.80 7.00 -22.38
N HIS A 45 -12.90 6.88 -23.13
CA HIS A 45 -13.75 5.69 -23.09
C HIS A 45 -13.06 4.47 -23.69
N LYS A 46 -12.35 4.64 -24.81
CA LYS A 46 -11.55 3.55 -25.39
C LYS A 46 -10.51 3.03 -24.39
N PHE A 47 -9.79 3.92 -23.71
CA PHE A 47 -8.82 3.55 -22.69
C PHE A 47 -9.45 2.79 -21.51
N ARG A 48 -10.62 3.23 -21.04
CA ARG A 48 -11.37 2.52 -20.00
C ARG A 48 -11.71 1.09 -20.43
N VAL A 49 -12.21 0.91 -21.66
CA VAL A 49 -12.54 -0.42 -22.21
C VAL A 49 -11.30 -1.28 -22.34
N ASP A 50 -10.21 -0.74 -22.91
CA ASP A 50 -8.91 -1.41 -22.99
C ASP A 50 -8.41 -1.84 -21.59
N THR A 51 -8.62 -0.99 -20.58
CA THR A 51 -8.28 -1.31 -19.19
C THR A 51 -9.13 -2.45 -18.63
N SER A 52 -10.45 -2.41 -18.85
CA SER A 52 -11.38 -3.42 -18.36
C SER A 52 -11.27 -4.76 -19.07
N ASP A 53 -10.91 -4.79 -20.34
CA ASP A 53 -10.83 -6.04 -21.09
C ASP A 53 -9.49 -6.76 -20.87
N GLN A 54 -8.49 -6.06 -20.33
CA GLN A 54 -7.13 -6.57 -20.18
C GLN A 54 -6.74 -6.70 -18.70
N CYS A 55 -6.12 -5.67 -18.15
CA CYS A 55 -5.43 -5.78 -16.87
C CYS A 55 -6.34 -5.61 -15.66
N TRP A 56 -7.54 -5.07 -15.81
CA TRP A 56 -8.43 -4.88 -14.67
C TRP A 56 -9.86 -5.24 -15.04
N PRO A 57 -10.17 -6.56 -15.18
CA PRO A 57 -11.50 -7.04 -15.53
C PRO A 57 -12.58 -6.48 -14.60
N SER A 58 -13.53 -5.76 -15.18
CA SER A 58 -14.63 -5.12 -14.44
C SER A 58 -15.70 -6.11 -13.95
N ASN A 59 -15.66 -7.35 -14.44
CA ASN A 59 -16.59 -8.44 -14.12
C ASN A 59 -16.05 -9.42 -13.08
N GLU A 60 -14.82 -9.26 -12.63
CA GLU A 60 -14.22 -10.05 -11.55
C GLU A 60 -14.18 -9.25 -10.25
N SER A 61 -14.18 -9.95 -9.12
CA SER A 61 -13.87 -9.33 -7.83
C SER A 61 -12.53 -8.62 -7.93
N SER A 62 -12.50 -7.36 -7.50
CA SER A 62 -11.33 -6.49 -7.53
C SER A 62 -10.03 -7.21 -7.15
N PRO A 63 -8.87 -6.93 -7.77
CA PRO A 63 -7.62 -7.62 -7.47
C PRO A 63 -7.25 -7.45 -5.99
N SER A 64 -7.61 -8.44 -5.18
CA SER A 64 -7.32 -8.48 -3.75
C SER A 64 -6.02 -9.21 -3.50
N GLY A 65 -5.30 -8.77 -2.48
CA GLY A 65 -4.06 -9.39 -2.09
C GLY A 65 -3.60 -8.97 -0.71
N THR A 66 -2.44 -9.47 -0.29
CA THR A 66 -1.85 -9.18 1.02
C THR A 66 -0.37 -8.86 0.88
N PHE A 67 0.12 -7.88 1.64
CA PHE A 67 1.55 -7.64 1.77
C PHE A 67 2.21 -8.78 2.56
N ALA A 68 3.40 -9.21 2.14
CA ALA A 68 4.12 -10.27 2.85
C ALA A 68 4.55 -9.86 4.26
N SER A 69 4.84 -8.57 4.47
CA SER A 69 5.20 -8.03 5.79
C SER A 69 4.65 -6.64 5.98
N ARG A 70 4.53 -6.21 7.24
CA ARG A 70 4.19 -4.83 7.61
C ARG A 70 5.38 -3.88 7.51
N GLU A 71 6.60 -4.41 7.63
CA GLU A 71 7.85 -3.62 7.62
C GLU A 71 8.20 -3.13 6.22
N THR A 72 7.90 -3.94 5.20
CA THR A 72 8.18 -3.65 3.79
C THR A 72 6.90 -3.73 2.98
N LEU A 73 6.26 -2.57 2.78
CA LEU A 73 5.05 -2.43 1.97
C LEU A 73 5.38 -2.15 0.50
N ASP A 74 6.19 -3.02 -0.09
CA ASP A 74 6.69 -2.94 -1.48
C ASP A 74 5.93 -3.87 -2.43
N VAL A 75 5.60 -5.09 -1.99
CA VAL A 75 4.92 -6.08 -2.82
C VAL A 75 3.66 -6.61 -2.14
N CYS A 76 2.53 -6.41 -2.80
CA CYS A 76 1.25 -7.02 -2.46
C CYS A 76 0.98 -8.21 -3.39
N PHE A 77 0.88 -9.40 -2.83
CA PHE A 77 0.65 -10.64 -3.56
C PHE A 77 -0.84 -10.84 -3.75
N LEU A 78 -1.28 -11.00 -4.99
CA LEU A 78 -2.69 -11.09 -5.33
C LEU A 78 -3.21 -12.53 -5.16
N ASP A 79 -4.43 -12.68 -4.65
CA ASP A 79 -5.06 -13.98 -4.38
C ASP A 79 -5.31 -14.77 -5.67
N GLY A 80 -5.63 -14.06 -6.76
CA GLY A 80 -5.80 -14.61 -8.11
C GLY A 80 -4.48 -14.88 -8.86
N GLY A 81 -3.34 -14.65 -8.21
CA GLY A 81 -2.02 -14.72 -8.82
C GLY A 81 -1.53 -13.37 -9.39
N GLY A 82 -0.21 -13.22 -9.48
CA GLY A 82 0.44 -11.96 -9.79
C GLY A 82 0.68 -11.09 -8.56
N GLN A 83 1.12 -9.85 -8.78
CA GLN A 83 1.53 -8.95 -7.71
C GLN A 83 1.38 -7.48 -8.09
N ILE A 84 1.14 -6.65 -7.09
CA ILE A 84 1.26 -5.20 -7.17
C ILE A 84 2.58 -4.81 -6.53
N VAL A 85 3.45 -4.17 -7.32
CA VAL A 85 4.79 -3.74 -6.91
C VAL A 85 4.81 -2.23 -6.79
N PHE A 86 4.94 -1.73 -5.57
CA PHE A 86 5.05 -0.31 -5.24
C PHE A 86 6.51 0.15 -5.34
N ASP A 87 6.75 1.25 -6.05
CA ASP A 87 8.06 1.88 -6.15
C ASP A 87 7.91 3.41 -6.12
N PRO A 88 8.30 4.10 -5.02
CA PRO A 88 8.93 3.53 -3.83
C PRO A 88 7.97 2.67 -2.98
N PRO A 89 8.49 1.81 -2.08
CA PRO A 89 7.69 1.14 -1.07
C PRO A 89 6.87 2.12 -0.24
N LEU A 90 5.68 1.70 0.19
CA LEU A 90 4.81 2.56 1.00
C LEU A 90 5.41 2.73 2.41
N ASP A 91 5.45 3.97 2.88
CA ASP A 91 5.89 4.28 4.25
C ASP A 91 4.69 4.26 5.19
N ILE A 92 4.63 3.24 6.04
CA ILE A 92 3.53 3.04 6.99
C ILE A 92 3.36 4.19 7.99
N THR A 93 4.42 4.95 8.26
CA THR A 93 4.39 6.09 9.18
C THR A 93 3.79 7.35 8.53
N ALA A 94 3.72 7.38 7.20
CA ALA A 94 3.17 8.46 6.39
C ALA A 94 1.77 8.11 5.81
N PHE A 95 1.01 7.25 6.49
CA PHE A 95 -0.35 6.90 6.06
C PHE A 95 -1.39 7.95 6.49
N PRO A 96 -2.41 8.23 5.64
CA PRO A 96 -2.60 7.70 4.28
C PRO A 96 -1.63 8.36 3.26
N PRO A 97 -1.04 7.60 2.32
CA PRO A 97 -0.15 8.15 1.33
C PRO A 97 -0.89 9.15 0.42
N THR A 98 -0.25 10.28 0.10
CA THR A 98 -0.81 11.30 -0.81
C THR A 98 -0.47 11.03 -2.27
N SER A 99 0.56 10.23 -2.52
CA SER A 99 1.00 9.80 -3.83
C SER A 99 1.44 8.34 -3.79
N VAL A 100 1.24 7.63 -4.89
CA VAL A 100 1.59 6.21 -5.01
C VAL A 100 1.92 5.90 -6.45
N ALA A 101 3.00 5.15 -6.68
CA ALA A 101 3.33 4.58 -7.96
C ALA A 101 3.50 3.07 -7.83
N PHE A 102 2.90 2.32 -8.74
CA PHE A 102 2.99 0.87 -8.74
C PHE A 102 2.90 0.28 -10.13
N LYS A 103 3.34 -0.97 -10.24
CA LYS A 103 3.16 -1.83 -11.39
C LYS A 103 2.34 -3.06 -11.00
N ARG A 104 1.42 -3.47 -11.87
CA ARG A 104 0.73 -4.75 -11.79
C ARG A 104 1.46 -5.75 -12.65
N LEU A 105 1.92 -6.84 -12.04
CA LEU A 105 2.48 -7.99 -12.73
C LEU A 105 1.48 -9.15 -12.71
N ASP A 106 1.40 -9.90 -13.80
CA ASP A 106 0.61 -11.13 -13.86
C ASP A 106 1.30 -12.30 -13.12
N ALA A 107 0.67 -13.49 -13.15
CA ALA A 107 1.19 -14.68 -12.50
C ALA A 107 2.53 -15.18 -13.09
N GLN A 108 2.95 -14.68 -14.25
CA GLN A 108 4.23 -14.96 -14.90
C GLN A 108 5.25 -13.84 -14.66
N ALA A 109 4.95 -12.89 -13.77
CA ALA A 109 5.74 -11.69 -13.49
C ALA A 109 5.93 -10.75 -14.70
N THR A 110 5.02 -10.80 -15.67
CA THR A 110 4.99 -9.86 -16.80
C THR A 110 4.19 -8.62 -16.43
N GLU A 111 4.68 -7.44 -16.79
CA GLU A 111 3.96 -6.19 -16.56
C GLU A 111 2.65 -6.17 -17.35
N CYS A 112 1.55 -6.00 -16.62
CA CYS A 112 0.23 -5.79 -17.20
C CYS A 112 -0.07 -4.29 -17.29
N GLY A 113 0.31 -3.52 -16.29
CA GLY A 113 0.10 -2.08 -16.32
C GLY A 113 0.80 -1.39 -15.17
N SER A 114 0.79 -0.07 -15.21
CA SER A 114 1.36 0.77 -14.17
C SER A 114 0.48 1.97 -13.90
N VAL A 115 0.56 2.49 -12.68
CA VAL A 115 -0.17 3.68 -12.29
C VAL A 115 0.75 4.56 -11.48
N THR A 116 0.69 5.87 -11.73
CA THR A 116 1.28 6.90 -10.88
C THR A 116 0.17 7.85 -10.46
N LEU A 117 -0.03 8.00 -9.16
CA LEU A 117 -1.00 8.89 -8.55
C LEU A 117 -0.26 9.97 -7.75
N SER A 118 -0.56 11.23 -8.02
CA SER A 118 -0.07 12.38 -7.24
C SER A 118 -1.20 13.20 -6.62
N GLY A 119 -2.46 12.91 -6.98
CA GLY A 119 -3.65 13.49 -6.36
C GLY A 119 -4.93 12.96 -7.01
N GLU A 120 -6.08 13.28 -6.41
CA GLU A 120 -7.39 12.79 -6.88
C GLU A 120 -7.66 13.06 -8.38
N PHE A 121 -7.19 14.20 -8.88
CA PHE A 121 -7.34 14.63 -10.28
C PHE A 121 -5.98 14.72 -11.00
N SER A 122 -4.96 14.01 -10.48
CA SER A 122 -3.61 14.02 -11.03
C SER A 122 -3.01 12.62 -10.96
N TYR A 123 -3.14 11.89 -12.06
CA TYR A 123 -2.72 10.50 -12.17
C TYR A 123 -2.40 10.11 -13.61
N SER A 124 -1.56 9.10 -13.77
CA SER A 124 -1.25 8.47 -15.05
C SER A 124 -1.46 6.97 -14.92
N VAL A 125 -2.14 6.37 -15.88
CA VAL A 125 -2.38 4.93 -15.97
C VAL A 125 -1.86 4.44 -17.30
N THR A 126 -1.03 3.40 -17.26
CA THR A 126 -0.59 2.66 -18.43
C THR A 126 -1.16 1.24 -18.36
N VAL A 127 -1.77 0.79 -19.45
CA VAL A 127 -2.21 -0.60 -19.64
C VAL A 127 -1.49 -1.22 -20.84
N GLN A 128 -1.01 -2.44 -20.66
CA GLN A 128 -0.38 -3.23 -21.72
C GLN A 128 -1.48 -3.97 -22.48
N VAL A 129 -1.72 -3.58 -23.72
CA VAL A 129 -2.73 -4.19 -24.59
C VAL A 129 -2.05 -4.97 -25.73
N PRO A 130 -2.67 -6.04 -26.24
CA PRO A 130 -2.17 -6.73 -27.43
C PRO A 130 -2.03 -5.76 -28.62
N CYS A 131 -0.95 -5.89 -29.38
CA CYS A 131 -0.76 -5.12 -30.61
C CYS A 131 -1.87 -5.40 -31.63
N THR A 132 -2.35 -4.35 -32.29
CA THR A 132 -3.30 -4.44 -33.41
C THR A 132 -2.58 -4.23 -34.75
N ALA A 133 -3.24 -4.60 -35.85
CA ALA A 133 -2.71 -4.31 -37.20
C ALA A 133 -2.49 -2.80 -37.43
N GLU A 134 -3.33 -1.95 -36.85
CA GLU A 134 -3.18 -0.50 -36.91
C GLU A 134 -1.90 -0.01 -36.22
N ASP A 135 -1.51 -0.63 -35.09
CA ASP A 135 -0.27 -0.29 -34.39
C ASP A 135 0.96 -0.68 -35.23
N VAL A 136 0.89 -1.81 -35.94
CA VAL A 136 1.94 -2.26 -36.88
C VAL A 136 2.06 -1.30 -38.06
N ASP A 137 0.93 -0.94 -38.69
CA ASP A 137 0.88 -0.01 -39.82
C ASP A 137 1.36 1.40 -39.43
N ALA A 138 1.09 1.82 -38.19
CA ALA A 138 1.61 3.06 -37.60
C ALA A 138 3.12 3.00 -37.27
N GLY A 139 3.76 1.84 -37.43
CA GLY A 139 5.19 1.64 -37.19
C GLY A 139 5.55 1.60 -35.70
N ALA A 140 4.63 1.17 -34.84
CA ALA A 140 4.91 0.99 -33.41
C ALA A 140 6.03 -0.04 -33.22
N LYS A 141 7.17 0.42 -32.67
CA LYS A 141 8.38 -0.42 -32.53
C LYS A 141 8.13 -1.69 -31.70
N GLU A 142 7.28 -1.58 -30.68
CA GLU A 142 6.90 -2.69 -29.79
C GLU A 142 6.07 -3.77 -30.52
N CYS A 143 5.46 -3.40 -31.65
CA CYS A 143 4.61 -4.26 -32.47
C CYS A 143 5.29 -4.71 -33.77
N ALA A 144 6.57 -4.39 -33.99
CA ALA A 144 7.25 -4.63 -35.27
C ALA A 144 7.27 -6.12 -35.70
N ASP A 145 7.26 -7.05 -34.74
CA ASP A 145 7.32 -8.50 -34.99
C ASP A 145 5.94 -9.18 -34.81
N ALA A 146 4.85 -8.42 -34.79
CA ALA A 146 3.54 -8.94 -34.38
C ALA A 146 2.91 -10.01 -35.32
N ASP A 147 3.43 -10.14 -36.55
CA ASP A 147 2.82 -10.85 -37.69
C ASP A 147 2.93 -12.39 -37.66
N THR A 148 3.44 -13.03 -36.59
CA THR A 148 3.67 -14.50 -36.61
C THR A 148 3.07 -15.37 -35.51
N ASP A 149 2.68 -14.84 -34.33
CA ASP A 149 1.84 -15.52 -33.31
C ASP A 149 1.59 -14.61 -32.08
N SER A 150 1.71 -13.29 -32.24
CA SER A 150 2.43 -12.51 -31.21
C SER A 150 1.67 -12.26 -29.89
N THR A 151 2.37 -12.54 -28.81
CA THR A 151 2.10 -12.07 -27.43
C THR A 151 2.59 -10.63 -27.22
N SER A 152 2.96 -9.93 -28.30
CA SER A 152 3.48 -8.56 -28.25
C SER A 152 2.42 -7.61 -27.73
N LYS A 153 2.79 -6.81 -26.75
CA LYS A 153 1.94 -5.80 -26.13
C LYS A 153 2.53 -4.42 -26.31
N ILE A 154 1.66 -3.42 -26.40
CA ILE A 154 1.97 -2.01 -26.44
C ILE A 154 1.38 -1.31 -25.21
N GLY A 155 2.14 -0.39 -24.63
CA GLY A 155 1.69 0.43 -23.50
C GLY A 155 0.79 1.58 -23.96
N ARG A 156 -0.51 1.50 -23.68
CA ARG A 156 -1.44 2.63 -23.83
C ARG A 156 -1.45 3.42 -22.54
N THR A 157 -1.23 4.73 -22.59
CA THR A 157 -1.20 5.58 -21.39
C THR A 157 -2.24 6.68 -21.48
N ILE A 158 -2.97 6.90 -20.38
CA ILE A 158 -3.76 8.11 -20.16
C ILE A 158 -3.19 8.85 -18.96
N ALA A 159 -3.04 10.17 -19.08
CA ALA A 159 -2.59 11.02 -18.00
C ALA A 159 -3.59 12.14 -17.78
N LEU A 160 -3.98 12.34 -16.53
CA LEU A 160 -4.81 13.44 -16.08
C LEU A 160 -3.97 14.31 -15.16
N ALA A 161 -4.05 15.62 -15.35
CA ALA A 161 -3.33 16.59 -14.55
C ALA A 161 -4.21 17.79 -14.19
N THR A 162 -4.08 18.26 -12.95
CA THR A 162 -4.63 19.54 -12.51
C THR A 162 -3.45 20.43 -12.14
N PRO A 163 -3.11 21.43 -12.96
CA PRO A 163 -2.05 22.39 -12.66
C PRO A 163 -2.27 23.07 -11.31
N GLU A 164 -1.20 23.28 -10.54
CA GLU A 164 -1.30 23.89 -9.21
C GLU A 164 -1.98 25.27 -9.27
N GLY A 165 -2.97 25.47 -8.40
CA GLY A 165 -3.71 26.73 -8.29
C GLY A 165 -4.71 26.99 -9.43
N ARG A 166 -5.03 25.99 -10.26
CA ARG A 166 -6.04 26.08 -11.31
C ARG A 166 -7.15 25.07 -11.13
N ASP A 167 -8.38 25.47 -11.48
CA ASP A 167 -9.54 24.58 -11.57
C ASP A 167 -9.69 24.01 -13.00
N THR A 168 -8.57 23.55 -13.59
CA THR A 168 -8.53 22.95 -14.94
C THR A 168 -8.24 21.47 -14.88
N LEU A 169 -8.66 20.71 -15.88
CA LEU A 169 -8.34 19.30 -16.06
C LEU A 169 -7.74 19.10 -17.44
N ASP A 170 -6.48 18.67 -17.47
CA ASP A 170 -5.78 18.33 -18.69
C ASP A 170 -5.78 16.81 -18.84
N VAL A 171 -6.21 16.30 -20.00
CA VAL A 171 -6.25 14.88 -20.32
C VAL A 171 -5.34 14.62 -21.51
N SER A 172 -4.26 13.86 -21.31
CA SER A 172 -3.37 13.40 -22.38
C SER A 172 -3.65 11.93 -22.69
N CYS A 173 -3.90 11.64 -23.96
CA CYS A 173 -4.28 10.32 -24.44
C CYS A 173 -3.12 9.58 -25.12
N ALA A 174 -3.28 8.25 -25.25
CA ALA A 174 -2.24 7.37 -25.79
C ALA A 174 -1.95 7.61 -27.28
N ASP A 175 -2.91 8.16 -28.02
CA ASP A 175 -2.78 8.55 -29.42
C ASP A 175 -2.03 9.88 -29.62
N GLY A 176 -1.59 10.52 -28.52
CA GLY A 176 -0.89 11.80 -28.52
C GLY A 176 -1.80 13.02 -28.52
N THR A 177 -3.13 12.84 -28.52
CA THR A 177 -4.07 13.94 -28.34
C THR A 177 -4.03 14.46 -26.90
N SER A 178 -4.35 15.75 -26.72
CA SER A 178 -4.45 16.38 -25.42
C SER A 178 -5.68 17.26 -25.40
N HIS A 179 -6.42 17.18 -24.30
CA HIS A 179 -7.66 17.91 -24.10
C HIS A 179 -7.58 18.77 -22.85
N HIS A 180 -8.17 19.95 -22.91
CA HIS A 180 -8.09 20.95 -21.85
C HIS A 180 -9.50 21.38 -21.43
N PHE A 181 -9.84 21.14 -20.16
CA PHE A 181 -11.19 21.39 -19.65
C PHE A 181 -11.19 22.31 -18.43
N ASN A 182 -12.24 23.11 -18.29
CA ASN A 182 -12.57 23.76 -17.03
C ASN A 182 -13.35 22.78 -16.15
N ARG A 183 -12.89 22.54 -14.92
CA ARG A 183 -13.51 21.56 -14.01
C ARG A 183 -14.90 21.99 -13.54
N ALA A 184 -15.19 23.29 -13.51
CA ALA A 184 -16.50 23.81 -13.12
C ALA A 184 -17.61 23.39 -14.11
N ASP A 185 -17.26 23.24 -15.39
CA ASP A 185 -18.22 22.98 -16.47
C ASP A 185 -18.85 21.59 -16.38
N ILE A 186 -18.28 20.66 -15.59
CA ILE A 186 -18.91 19.35 -15.32
C ILE A 186 -20.30 19.50 -14.70
N GLN A 187 -20.54 20.60 -13.97
CA GLN A 187 -21.83 20.86 -13.33
C GLN A 187 -22.95 21.10 -14.36
N GLU A 188 -22.60 21.43 -15.60
CA GLU A 188 -23.59 21.71 -16.66
C GLU A 188 -24.25 20.44 -17.22
N CYS A 189 -23.56 19.30 -17.18
CA CYS A 189 -24.09 18.01 -17.64
C CYS A 189 -24.32 16.98 -16.53
N ALA A 190 -23.97 17.33 -15.30
CA ALA A 190 -24.25 16.50 -14.14
C ALA A 190 -25.72 16.60 -13.71
N ASP A 191 -26.51 15.53 -13.88
CA ASP A 191 -27.79 15.39 -13.17
C ASP A 191 -27.56 15.36 -11.64
N ARG A 192 -28.58 15.58 -10.81
CA ARG A 192 -28.44 15.66 -9.33
C ARG A 192 -27.62 14.48 -8.75
N GLY A 193 -26.43 14.76 -8.22
CA GLY A 193 -25.49 13.78 -7.66
C GLY A 193 -24.32 13.42 -8.57
N GLN A 194 -24.32 13.89 -9.82
CA GLN A 194 -23.25 13.74 -10.79
C GLN A 194 -22.19 14.87 -10.72
N ASP A 195 -22.41 15.91 -9.92
CA ASP A 195 -21.46 17.00 -9.63
C ASP A 195 -20.16 16.48 -8.99
N LYS A 196 -20.23 15.28 -8.41
CA LYS A 196 -19.11 14.50 -7.92
C LYS A 196 -18.52 13.55 -8.97
N LEU A 197 -18.79 13.69 -10.27
CA LEU A 197 -18.39 12.73 -11.32
C LEU A 197 -17.39 13.32 -12.31
N GLN A 198 -16.37 14.02 -11.82
CA GLN A 198 -15.18 14.24 -12.62
C GLN A 198 -14.35 12.94 -12.68
N PRO A 199 -13.60 12.71 -13.77
CA PRO A 199 -12.54 11.70 -13.81
C PRO A 199 -11.64 11.85 -12.58
N ARG A 200 -11.58 10.82 -11.73
CA ARG A 200 -10.80 10.89 -10.50
C ARG A 200 -10.30 9.55 -10.02
N ALA A 201 -9.17 9.59 -9.34
CA ALA A 201 -8.61 8.49 -8.59
C ALA A 201 -8.92 8.66 -7.10
N VAL A 202 -9.46 7.61 -6.48
CA VAL A 202 -9.76 7.57 -5.05
C VAL A 202 -8.84 6.54 -4.42
N LEU A 203 -7.94 7.01 -3.54
CA LEU A 203 -7.07 6.17 -2.75
C LEU A 203 -7.60 6.11 -1.31
N GLU A 204 -8.05 4.94 -0.91
CA GLU A 204 -8.50 4.68 0.45
C GLU A 204 -7.44 3.84 1.16
N ALA A 205 -6.95 4.31 2.30
CA ALA A 205 -5.90 3.62 3.04
C ALA A 205 -6.13 3.72 4.54
N SER A 206 -5.83 2.63 5.24
CA SER A 206 -5.74 2.57 6.70
C SER A 206 -4.51 1.75 7.06
N PRO A 207 -3.64 2.24 7.95
CA PRO A 207 -2.50 1.45 8.40
C PRO A 207 -2.89 0.28 9.32
N GLY A 208 -4.18 0.12 9.65
CA GLY A 208 -4.66 -0.83 10.66
C GLY A 208 -4.62 -0.24 12.07
N ASN A 209 -5.11 -0.99 13.04
CA ASN A 209 -5.23 -0.56 14.43
C ASN A 209 -4.44 -1.48 15.36
N GLN A 210 -4.10 -1.01 16.56
CA GLN A 210 -3.43 -1.84 17.55
C GLN A 210 -4.36 -2.97 18.02
N PRO A 211 -3.96 -4.25 17.89
CA PRO A 211 -4.75 -5.36 18.41
C PRO A 211 -4.70 -5.39 19.94
N PRO A 212 -5.55 -6.22 20.59
CA PRO A 212 -5.50 -6.43 22.02
C PRO A 212 -4.08 -6.82 22.48
N PRO A 213 -3.66 -6.47 23.71
CA PRO A 213 -2.27 -6.58 24.14
C PRO A 213 -1.64 -7.97 24.00
N GLU A 214 -2.44 -9.04 24.05
CA GLU A 214 -1.98 -10.44 23.94
C GLU A 214 -2.57 -11.18 22.72
N ALA A 215 -3.13 -10.45 21.76
CA ALA A 215 -3.75 -11.07 20.60
C ALA A 215 -2.71 -11.85 19.77
N ASP A 216 -3.07 -13.03 19.27
CA ASP A 216 -2.27 -13.72 18.27
C ASP A 216 -2.32 -12.91 16.95
N PRO A 217 -1.18 -12.36 16.47
CA PRO A 217 -1.13 -11.55 15.25
C PRO A 217 -1.44 -12.37 13.98
N ALA A 218 -1.32 -13.69 14.03
CA ALA A 218 -1.61 -14.58 12.92
C ALA A 218 -3.07 -15.09 12.91
N ALA A 219 -3.83 -14.85 13.98
CA ALA A 219 -5.21 -15.29 14.06
C ALA A 219 -6.08 -14.56 13.01
N PRO A 220 -6.94 -15.25 12.26
CA PRO A 220 -7.76 -14.64 11.21
C PRO A 220 -8.59 -13.45 11.71
N GLU A 221 -9.20 -13.56 12.88
CA GLU A 221 -9.97 -12.49 13.50
C GLU A 221 -9.12 -11.25 13.81
N THR A 222 -7.85 -11.44 14.18
CA THR A 222 -6.91 -10.35 14.44
C THR A 222 -6.54 -9.66 13.14
N VAL A 223 -6.22 -10.44 12.10
CA VAL A 223 -5.85 -9.92 10.78
C VAL A 223 -7.01 -9.17 10.14
N GLU A 224 -8.23 -9.71 10.19
CA GLU A 224 -9.42 -9.07 9.59
C GLU A 224 -9.84 -7.79 10.32
N THR A 225 -9.73 -7.77 11.66
CA THR A 225 -10.23 -6.66 12.48
C THR A 225 -9.22 -5.53 12.63
N TYR A 226 -7.92 -5.88 12.76
CA TYR A 226 -6.86 -4.93 13.08
C TYR A 226 -5.88 -4.69 11.93
N GLY A 227 -5.95 -5.52 10.88
CA GLY A 227 -5.18 -5.32 9.66
C GLY A 227 -5.52 -4.00 8.96
N GLY A 228 -4.53 -3.43 8.31
CA GLY A 228 -4.70 -2.28 7.45
C GLY A 228 -5.15 -2.67 6.04
N PHE A 229 -5.35 -1.66 5.22
CA PHE A 229 -5.58 -1.85 3.79
C PHE A 229 -5.13 -0.62 3.01
N ILE A 230 -4.87 -0.82 1.73
CA ILE A 230 -4.77 0.26 0.74
C ILE A 230 -5.50 -0.20 -0.52
N LYS A 231 -6.35 0.67 -1.04
CA LYS A 231 -7.22 0.39 -2.18
C LYS A 231 -7.24 1.59 -3.10
N LEU A 232 -7.02 1.36 -4.39
CA LEU A 232 -7.15 2.38 -5.42
C LEU A 232 -8.33 2.07 -6.33
N SER A 233 -9.23 3.03 -6.49
CA SER A 233 -10.35 2.96 -7.43
C SER A 233 -10.38 4.21 -8.30
N ILE A 234 -10.42 4.06 -9.62
CA ILE A 234 -10.57 5.19 -10.54
C ILE A 234 -12.00 5.20 -11.08
N HIS A 235 -12.61 6.38 -11.03
CA HIS A 235 -13.97 6.61 -11.49
C HIS A 235 -13.91 7.19 -12.91
N TYR A 236 -14.56 6.48 -13.82
CA TYR A 236 -14.73 6.83 -15.23
C TYR A 236 -16.17 7.27 -15.47
N PRO A 237 -16.47 8.56 -15.32
CA PRO A 237 -17.81 9.08 -15.54
C PRO A 237 -18.21 9.00 -17.01
N GLN A 238 -19.53 8.91 -17.24
CA GLN A 238 -20.14 9.06 -18.55
C GLN A 238 -21.19 10.15 -18.42
N SER A 239 -21.19 11.11 -19.34
CA SER A 239 -22.32 12.03 -19.48
C SER A 239 -23.40 11.32 -20.30
N GLY A 240 -24.68 11.61 -20.06
CA GLY A 240 -25.78 11.12 -20.91
C GLY A 240 -26.09 9.61 -20.92
N ALA A 241 -25.28 8.77 -20.28
CA ALA A 241 -25.53 7.32 -20.22
C ALA A 241 -26.83 7.01 -19.47
N THR A 242 -27.83 6.47 -20.17
CA THR A 242 -29.09 6.01 -19.57
C THR A 242 -29.27 4.52 -19.74
N VAL A 243 -29.57 3.83 -18.66
CA VAL A 243 -29.97 2.41 -18.69
C VAL A 243 -31.48 2.32 -18.82
N GLU A 244 -31.94 1.59 -19.83
CA GLU A 244 -33.35 1.22 -19.98
C GLU A 244 -33.69 0.05 -19.03
N VAL A 245 -34.40 0.35 -17.96
CA VAL A 245 -34.94 -0.69 -17.07
C VAL A 245 -36.20 -1.26 -17.70
N LYS A 246 -36.12 -2.52 -18.14
CA LYS A 246 -37.27 -3.27 -18.67
C LYS A 246 -37.94 -4.09 -17.56
N GLU A 247 -39.26 -3.97 -17.45
CA GLU A 247 -40.11 -4.84 -16.64
C GLU A 247 -41.14 -5.49 -17.58
N ASN A 248 -41.17 -6.82 -17.64
CA ASN A 248 -42.03 -7.58 -18.55
C ASN A 248 -41.91 -7.12 -20.03
N ASP A 249 -40.69 -7.01 -20.54
CA ASP A 249 -40.35 -6.54 -21.91
C ASP A 249 -40.82 -5.11 -22.26
N LYS A 250 -41.25 -4.32 -21.28
CA LYS A 250 -41.55 -2.89 -21.45
C LYS A 250 -40.51 -2.05 -20.75
N ILE A 251 -39.98 -1.04 -21.44
CA ILE A 251 -39.11 -0.02 -20.85
C ILE A 251 -39.97 0.79 -19.87
N VAL A 252 -39.63 0.74 -18.58
CA VAL A 252 -40.43 1.38 -17.51
C VAL A 252 -39.70 2.56 -16.89
N LYS A 253 -38.37 2.62 -17.01
CA LYS A 253 -37.57 3.72 -16.46
C LYS A 253 -36.25 3.86 -17.22
N GLN A 254 -35.95 5.06 -17.70
CA GLN A 254 -34.58 5.44 -18.06
C GLN A 254 -33.92 6.01 -16.80
N VAL A 255 -32.83 5.40 -16.36
CA VAL A 255 -32.06 5.84 -15.20
C VAL A 255 -30.67 6.23 -15.66
N SER A 256 -30.19 7.40 -15.21
CA SER A 256 -28.81 7.83 -15.42
C SER A 256 -27.84 6.79 -14.83
N GLU A 257 -26.90 6.31 -15.63
CA GLU A 257 -25.87 5.35 -15.21
C GLU A 257 -24.82 6.06 -14.34
N GLY A 258 -24.40 5.40 -13.26
CA GLY A 258 -23.30 5.89 -12.43
C GLY A 258 -21.96 5.81 -13.17
N PRO A 259 -20.89 6.43 -12.64
CA PRO A 259 -19.57 6.29 -13.21
C PRO A 259 -19.17 4.80 -13.17
N ALA A 260 -18.47 4.36 -14.20
CA ALA A 260 -17.82 3.07 -14.13
C ALA A 260 -16.63 3.17 -13.19
N VAL A 261 -16.53 2.24 -12.24
CA VAL A 261 -15.44 2.22 -11.27
C VAL A 261 -14.57 1.01 -11.56
N ILE A 262 -13.28 1.26 -11.78
CA ILE A 262 -12.27 0.20 -11.88
C ILE A 262 -11.46 0.23 -10.60
N GLU A 263 -11.50 -0.87 -9.85
CA GLU A 263 -10.64 -1.08 -8.69
C GLU A 263 -9.32 -1.69 -9.14
N TYR A 264 -8.24 -0.92 -9.00
CA TYR A 264 -6.92 -1.31 -9.50
C TYR A 264 -6.22 -2.30 -8.57
N PHE A 265 -6.45 -2.19 -7.27
CA PHE A 265 -6.02 -3.18 -6.29
C PHE A 265 -6.73 -2.93 -4.96
N ASN A 266 -6.74 -3.97 -4.12
CA ASN A 266 -7.13 -3.92 -2.72
C ASN A 266 -6.19 -4.80 -1.89
N CYS A 267 -5.19 -4.16 -1.32
CA CYS A 267 -4.10 -4.84 -0.63
C CYS A 267 -4.26 -4.73 0.87
N ARG A 268 -4.34 -5.89 1.54
CA ARG A 268 -4.35 -6.02 3.00
C ARG A 268 -2.96 -5.83 3.57
N ILE A 269 -2.87 -5.02 4.62
CA ILE A 269 -1.64 -4.82 5.39
C ILE A 269 -1.77 -5.64 6.67
N PRO A 270 -0.81 -6.52 7.01
CA PRO A 270 -0.84 -7.25 8.27
C PRO A 270 -0.98 -6.31 9.49
N PRO A 271 -1.67 -6.73 10.56
CA PRO A 271 -1.82 -5.92 11.76
C PRO A 271 -0.44 -5.61 12.39
N PRO A 272 -0.30 -4.50 13.13
CA PRO A 272 0.87 -4.31 13.97
C PRO A 272 0.95 -5.41 15.03
N ALA A 273 2.17 -5.72 15.48
CA ALA A 273 2.37 -6.63 16.59
C ALA A 273 1.64 -6.11 17.85
N PRO A 274 1.01 -6.98 18.65
CA PRO A 274 0.33 -6.60 19.87
C PRO A 274 1.34 -6.02 20.88
N ILE A 275 0.87 -5.17 21.79
CA ILE A 275 1.74 -4.43 22.73
C ILE A 275 2.68 -5.39 23.49
N CYS A 276 2.17 -6.51 23.99
CA CYS A 276 2.95 -7.45 24.80
C CYS A 276 3.87 -8.38 23.99
N ALA A 277 4.11 -8.10 22.72
CA ALA A 277 5.01 -8.86 21.85
C ALA A 277 5.57 -8.01 20.69
N ASN A 278 5.65 -6.69 20.84
CA ASN A 278 6.13 -5.79 19.79
C ASN A 278 7.62 -5.41 19.94
N GLY A 279 8.31 -5.90 20.97
CA GLY A 279 9.73 -5.65 21.21
C GLY A 279 10.03 -4.29 21.83
N GLN A 280 9.01 -3.56 22.28
CA GLN A 280 9.14 -2.23 22.87
C GLN A 280 8.50 -2.21 24.24
N LYS A 281 9.10 -1.47 25.19
CA LYS A 281 8.45 -1.19 26.47
C LYS A 281 7.44 -0.07 26.28
N ASP A 282 6.17 -0.41 26.14
CA ASP A 282 5.10 0.57 25.95
C ASP A 282 3.84 0.26 26.78
N GLY A 283 2.80 1.07 26.61
CA GLY A 283 1.54 0.91 27.35
C GLY A 283 1.72 0.93 28.88
N LEU A 284 1.43 -0.19 29.52
CA LEU A 284 1.51 -0.39 30.98
C LEU A 284 2.48 -1.50 31.37
N GLU A 285 3.41 -1.85 30.49
CA GLU A 285 4.43 -2.85 30.74
C GLU A 285 5.44 -2.40 31.79
N THR A 286 5.93 -3.35 32.60
CA THR A 286 7.00 -3.06 33.56
C THR A 286 8.38 -3.29 32.97
N ASP A 287 8.53 -4.22 32.02
CA ASP A 287 9.68 -4.36 31.13
C ASP A 287 9.20 -4.76 29.72
N VAL A 288 10.10 -4.78 28.73
CA VAL A 288 9.75 -5.03 27.31
C VAL A 288 8.93 -6.31 27.14
N ASP A 289 7.73 -6.19 26.58
CA ASP A 289 6.82 -7.31 26.27
C ASP A 289 6.38 -8.12 27.51
N CYS A 290 6.40 -7.52 28.71
CA CYS A 290 6.04 -8.24 29.94
C CYS A 290 5.55 -7.36 31.12
N GLY A 291 4.84 -8.03 32.03
CA GLY A 291 4.45 -7.48 33.32
C GLY A 291 3.41 -6.37 33.21
N GLY A 292 3.17 -5.70 34.34
CA GLY A 292 2.12 -4.71 34.44
C GLY A 292 0.72 -5.32 34.45
N THR A 293 -0.29 -4.48 34.19
CA THR A 293 -1.70 -4.89 34.26
C THR A 293 -2.26 -5.39 32.94
N LEU A 294 -1.57 -5.13 31.82
CA LEU A 294 -2.05 -5.44 30.47
C LEU A 294 -1.45 -6.72 29.89
N CYS A 295 -0.24 -7.09 30.31
CA CYS A 295 0.45 -8.27 29.80
C CYS A 295 0.38 -9.43 30.78
N GLY A 296 -0.21 -10.53 30.32
CA GLY A 296 -0.32 -11.80 31.01
C GLY A 296 1.00 -12.54 31.06
N ARG A 297 1.90 -12.27 30.10
CA ARG A 297 3.30 -12.67 30.21
C ARG A 297 3.94 -11.94 31.38
N ARG A 298 4.40 -12.72 32.35
CA ARG A 298 5.20 -12.22 33.46
C ARG A 298 6.65 -12.04 33.04
N CYS A 299 7.32 -11.07 33.62
CA CYS A 299 8.71 -10.75 33.37
C CYS A 299 9.65 -11.81 33.96
N ASP A 300 10.71 -12.13 33.22
CA ASP A 300 11.73 -13.09 33.65
C ASP A 300 12.73 -12.45 34.65
N ASP A 301 13.58 -13.27 35.26
CA ASP A 301 14.57 -12.81 36.23
C ASP A 301 15.49 -11.72 35.66
N GLY A 302 15.77 -10.69 36.46
CA GLY A 302 16.56 -9.52 36.07
C GLY A 302 15.79 -8.46 35.26
N GLN A 303 14.57 -8.74 34.83
CA GLN A 303 13.69 -7.76 34.21
C GLN A 303 12.99 -6.89 35.26
N SER A 304 12.58 -5.71 34.83
CA SER A 304 12.01 -4.64 35.64
C SER A 304 10.57 -4.96 36.05
N CYS A 305 10.22 -4.59 37.28
CA CYS A 305 8.91 -4.87 37.85
C CYS A 305 8.46 -3.70 38.75
N ALA A 306 7.16 -3.62 39.02
CA ALA A 306 6.58 -2.69 39.97
C ALA A 306 5.97 -3.42 41.18
N VAL A 307 5.41 -4.61 40.94
CA VAL A 307 4.79 -5.46 41.96
C VAL A 307 5.21 -6.92 41.76
N ASN A 308 5.09 -7.74 42.81
CA ASN A 308 5.38 -9.18 42.73
C ASN A 308 4.58 -9.88 41.63
N GLY A 309 3.38 -9.37 41.33
CA GLY A 309 2.55 -9.89 40.25
C GLY A 309 3.23 -9.80 38.88
N ASP A 310 4.16 -8.87 38.65
CA ASP A 310 4.79 -8.70 37.34
C ASP A 310 5.78 -9.82 37.00
N CYS A 311 6.26 -10.57 37.99
CA CYS A 311 7.35 -11.53 37.83
C CYS A 311 6.84 -12.97 37.64
N ALA A 312 7.50 -13.73 36.75
CA ALA A 312 7.17 -15.13 36.52
C ALA A 312 7.54 -16.00 37.73
N GLY A 313 8.58 -15.58 38.46
CA GLY A 313 9.13 -16.25 39.64
C GLY A 313 8.84 -15.53 40.97
N MET A 314 9.92 -15.27 41.71
CA MET A 314 9.98 -14.77 43.11
C MET A 314 9.74 -13.23 43.17
N PRO A 315 9.82 -12.54 44.33
CA PRO A 315 9.22 -11.22 44.46
C PRO A 315 9.94 -10.16 43.63
N CYS A 316 9.20 -9.10 43.30
CA CYS A 316 9.75 -7.87 42.79
C CYS A 316 10.52 -7.16 43.91
N ALA A 317 11.85 -7.13 43.82
CA ALA A 317 12.71 -6.60 44.88
C ALA A 317 13.86 -5.76 44.31
N LEU A 318 14.45 -4.91 45.16
CA LEU A 318 15.60 -4.10 44.78
C LEU A 318 16.80 -5.00 44.49
N ASP A 319 17.42 -4.81 43.34
CA ASP A 319 18.74 -5.37 43.03
C ASP A 319 19.87 -4.58 43.71
N SER A 320 21.11 -5.03 43.51
CA SER A 320 22.31 -4.38 44.07
C SER A 320 22.56 -2.95 43.55
N SER A 321 21.89 -2.55 42.47
CA SER A 321 21.93 -1.21 41.90
C SER A 321 20.77 -0.32 42.35
N GLY A 322 19.82 -0.86 43.13
CA GLY A 322 18.69 -0.12 43.67
C GLY A 322 17.50 0.00 42.73
N PHE A 323 17.41 -0.83 41.68
CA PHE A 323 16.23 -0.91 40.82
C PHE A 323 15.36 -2.12 41.19
N LEU A 324 14.04 -1.96 41.09
CA LEU A 324 13.10 -3.08 41.28
C LEU A 324 13.18 -4.04 40.10
N LYS A 325 13.62 -5.28 40.37
CA LYS A 325 13.81 -6.36 39.41
C LYS A 325 13.18 -7.66 39.90
N CYS A 326 12.73 -8.49 38.95
CA CYS A 326 12.31 -9.86 39.21
C CYS A 326 13.51 -10.69 39.66
N GLN A 327 13.39 -11.38 40.79
CA GLN A 327 14.48 -12.15 41.39
C GLN A 327 14.39 -13.61 41.00
N ALA A 328 15.55 -14.21 40.72
CA ALA A 328 15.67 -15.65 40.52
C ALA A 328 15.34 -16.44 41.80
N PRO A 329 14.82 -17.67 41.68
CA PRO A 329 14.71 -18.56 42.83
C PRO A 329 16.12 -18.78 43.42
N ASP A 330 16.26 -18.46 44.71
CA ASP A 330 17.54 -18.44 45.44
C ASP A 330 18.50 -19.56 45.01
N SER A 331 19.55 -19.20 44.26
CA SER A 331 20.81 -19.96 44.25
C SER A 331 21.71 -19.59 45.44
N SER A 332 21.25 -18.69 46.32
CA SER A 332 22.02 -18.12 47.41
C SER A 332 21.39 -18.43 48.78
N ASN A 333 21.46 -19.70 49.17
CA ASN A 333 21.72 -20.03 50.56
C ASN A 333 23.00 -20.89 50.68
N ALA A 334 24.06 -20.44 50.02
CA ALA A 334 25.41 -20.95 50.18
C ALA A 334 26.39 -19.77 50.28
N GLY A 335 26.46 -19.11 51.44
CA GLY A 335 27.51 -18.11 51.65
C GLY A 335 27.21 -16.99 52.63
N ALA A 336 26.82 -17.32 53.87
CA ALA A 336 26.90 -16.36 54.97
C ALA A 336 27.02 -17.06 56.34
N THR A 337 28.12 -17.77 56.55
CA THR A 337 28.62 -18.06 57.91
C THR A 337 30.08 -17.65 57.99
N THR A 338 30.32 -16.36 58.20
CA THR A 338 31.58 -15.84 58.76
C THR A 338 31.44 -15.81 60.28
N GLY A 339 32.23 -16.63 60.95
CA GLY A 339 32.33 -16.66 62.41
C GLY A 339 33.56 -17.46 62.82
N GLY A 340 34.70 -16.77 62.93
CA GLY A 340 35.98 -17.35 63.36
C GLY A 340 36.03 -17.66 64.85
N GLY A 341 36.88 -18.61 65.24
CA GLY A 341 37.24 -18.89 66.63
C GLY A 341 38.20 -20.08 66.72
N ALA A 342 39.46 -19.79 67.05
CA ALA A 342 40.61 -20.68 67.08
C ALA A 342 40.76 -21.52 68.37
N GLY A 343 41.62 -22.55 68.31
CA GLY A 343 42.24 -23.25 69.46
C GLY A 343 42.07 -24.77 69.34
N ALA A 344 43.04 -25.58 68.94
CA ALA A 344 44.36 -25.89 69.50
C ALA A 344 44.41 -27.37 69.96
N ASP A 345 45.47 -28.04 69.51
CA ASP A 345 46.14 -29.23 70.07
C ASP A 345 45.51 -30.63 70.04
N GLY A 346 46.37 -31.62 69.73
CA GLY A 346 46.27 -32.97 70.29
C GLY A 346 46.37 -34.16 69.33
N SER A 347 47.61 -34.49 68.96
CA SER A 347 48.17 -35.76 68.49
C SER A 347 47.41 -37.08 68.75
N GLY A 348 47.48 -38.01 67.77
CA GLY A 348 47.70 -39.44 68.07
C GLY A 348 46.97 -40.49 67.22
N GLY A 349 47.70 -41.17 66.32
CA GLY A 349 47.80 -42.64 66.33
C GLY A 349 46.75 -43.54 65.62
N ALA A 350 47.17 -44.07 64.47
CA ALA A 350 47.21 -45.50 64.07
C ALA A 350 45.95 -46.39 63.89
N GLY A 351 45.98 -47.16 62.79
CA GLY A 351 45.29 -48.45 62.56
C GLY A 351 44.03 -48.31 61.68
N GLY A 352 43.87 -48.95 60.53
CA GLY A 352 44.43 -50.22 60.04
C GLY A 352 43.41 -51.35 60.22
N GLN A 353 42.41 -51.43 59.32
CA GLN A 353 41.83 -52.62 58.70
C GLN A 353 40.65 -52.22 57.81
#